data_AF-A0A7D4ANP7-F1
#
_entry.id   AF-A0A7D4ANP7-F1
#
_cell.length_a   1.000
_cell.length_b   1.000
_cell.length_c   1.000
_cell.angle_alpha   90.00
_cell.angle_beta   90.00
_cell.angle_gamma   90.00
#
_symmetry.space_group_name_H-M   'P 1'
#
loop_
_entity.id
_entity.type
_entity.pdbx_description
1 polymer ?
#
loop_
_entity_poly.entity_id
_entity_poly.type
_entity_poly.pdbx_seq_one_letter_code
_entity_poly.pdbx_strand_id
1 'polypeptide(L)'
;MNTTEERLADALRTVGGTIAPEDVPPPRFAQRRRAGARRPVLIAAAACAAVVAGGAVAGGALTSGHKDRRPAATNGGVRVALFLCTRQNRNDNCAGRDVTERQKADLNASLDTDRRVRDVVYVTKEQHWEQFRARFKNTRSPALPTTSPESIPPVFIATVGRADVKAFMQVYLGRPGVDTVVIEGR
;
A
#
# COMPACT_ATOMS: atom_id res chain seq x y z
N MET A 1 31.26 -38.66 9.57
CA MET A 1 31.37 -37.65 8.50
C MET A 1 30.67 -38.20 7.27
N ASN A 2 30.03 -37.33 6.48
CA ASN A 2 28.64 -37.47 6.04
C ASN A 2 28.47 -38.15 4.66
N THR A 3 28.24 -39.47 4.62
CA THR A 3 28.11 -40.25 3.37
C THR A 3 26.84 -39.96 2.56
N THR A 4 25.84 -39.33 3.17
CA THR A 4 24.57 -38.98 2.51
C THR A 4 24.68 -37.69 1.71
N GLU A 5 25.46 -36.70 2.17
CA GLU A 5 25.73 -35.47 1.42
C GLU A 5 26.53 -35.74 0.15
N GLU A 6 27.53 -36.62 0.22
CA GLU A 6 28.34 -36.97 -0.95
C GLU A 6 27.50 -37.67 -2.03
N ARG A 7 26.61 -38.58 -1.63
CA ARG A 7 25.67 -39.25 -2.54
C ARG A 7 24.67 -38.28 -3.17
N LEU A 8 24.18 -37.32 -2.40
CA LEU A 8 23.25 -36.31 -2.92
C LEU A 8 23.96 -35.37 -3.90
N ALA A 9 25.19 -34.95 -3.60
CA ALA A 9 25.99 -34.10 -4.46
C ALA A 9 26.34 -34.79 -5.79
N ASP A 10 26.62 -36.10 -5.75
CA ASP A 10 26.95 -36.88 -6.95
C ASP A 10 25.71 -37.13 -7.83
N ALA A 11 24.56 -37.41 -7.22
CA ALA A 11 23.28 -37.51 -7.91
C ALA A 11 22.91 -36.18 -8.61
N LEU A 12 23.08 -35.05 -7.91
CA LEU A 12 22.79 -33.72 -8.47
C LEU A 12 23.76 -33.35 -9.60
N ARG A 13 25.05 -33.73 -9.51
CA ARG A 13 26.05 -33.49 -10.56
C ARG A 13 25.74 -34.30 -11.82
N THR A 14 25.31 -35.55 -11.66
CA THR A 14 24.93 -36.44 -12.77
C THR A 14 23.72 -35.90 -13.51
N VAL A 15 22.69 -35.46 -12.79
CA VAL A 15 21.49 -34.83 -13.40
C VAL A 15 21.87 -33.49 -14.06
N GLY A 16 22.72 -32.68 -13.43
CA GLY A 16 23.21 -31.42 -14.00
C GLY A 16 23.97 -31.58 -15.32
N GLY A 17 24.63 -32.72 -15.54
CA GLY A 17 25.32 -33.05 -16.79
C GLY A 17 24.41 -33.42 -17.97
N THR A 18 23.12 -33.65 -17.72
CA THR A 18 22.13 -33.98 -18.77
C THR A 18 21.36 -32.77 -19.30
N ILE A 19 21.56 -31.57 -18.73
CA ILE A 19 20.93 -30.33 -19.19
C ILE A 19 21.94 -29.62 -20.08
N ALA A 20 21.67 -29.56 -21.39
CA ALA A 20 22.50 -28.78 -22.30
C ALA A 20 22.19 -27.27 -22.11
N PRO A 21 23.15 -26.37 -22.34
CA PRO A 21 22.92 -24.92 -22.25
C PRO A 21 21.73 -24.43 -23.09
N GLU A 22 21.42 -25.12 -24.19
CA GLU A 22 20.25 -24.87 -25.05
C GLU A 22 18.90 -25.27 -24.44
N ASP A 23 18.85 -26.17 -23.44
CA ASP A 23 17.61 -26.59 -22.76
C ASP A 23 17.16 -25.59 -21.68
N VAL A 24 18.01 -24.61 -21.36
CA VAL A 24 17.70 -23.56 -20.39
C VAL A 24 16.94 -22.44 -21.12
N PRO A 25 15.64 -22.22 -20.85
CA PRO A 25 14.91 -21.14 -21.48
C PRO A 25 15.61 -19.80 -21.17
N PRO A 26 15.71 -18.89 -22.15
CA PRO A 26 16.47 -17.66 -21.99
C PRO A 26 15.91 -16.87 -20.80
N PRO A 27 16.78 -16.40 -19.88
CA PRO A 27 16.34 -15.63 -18.73
C PRO A 27 15.63 -14.37 -19.22
N ARG A 28 14.37 -14.20 -18.84
CA ARG A 28 13.58 -12.99 -19.11
C ARG A 28 14.03 -11.88 -18.17
N PHE A 29 15.22 -11.33 -18.40
CA PHE A 29 15.59 -10.08 -17.78
C PHE A 29 14.71 -8.98 -18.39
N ALA A 30 13.84 -8.39 -17.57
CA ALA A 30 13.07 -7.22 -17.96
C ALA A 30 14.05 -6.14 -18.43
N GLN A 31 14.07 -5.90 -19.73
CA GLN A 31 14.92 -4.92 -20.37
C GLN A 31 14.54 -3.54 -19.81
N ARG A 32 15.35 -3.04 -18.87
CA ARG A 32 15.28 -1.67 -18.36
C ARG A 32 15.39 -0.75 -19.58
N ARG A 33 14.26 -0.17 -20.03
CA ARG A 33 14.30 0.95 -20.96
C ARG A 33 14.99 2.12 -20.26
N ARG A 34 16.26 2.31 -20.55
CA ARG A 34 16.98 3.55 -20.22
C ARG A 34 16.38 4.68 -21.06
N ALA A 35 16.26 5.82 -20.39
CA ALA A 35 15.56 7.02 -20.79
C ALA A 35 16.04 7.63 -22.11
N GLY A 36 15.12 8.33 -22.78
CA GLY A 36 15.43 9.19 -23.91
C GLY A 36 14.22 9.93 -24.46
N ALA A 37 13.75 10.98 -23.77
CA ALA A 37 13.06 12.10 -24.40
C ALA A 37 13.00 13.29 -23.45
N ARG A 38 13.95 14.22 -23.61
CA ARG A 38 13.81 15.61 -23.17
C ARG A 38 12.72 16.23 -24.03
N ARG A 39 11.59 16.67 -23.46
CA ARG A 39 10.73 17.69 -24.08
C ARG A 39 10.12 18.63 -23.03
N PRO A 40 9.95 19.91 -23.40
CA PRO A 40 10.00 21.04 -22.48
C PRO A 40 8.67 21.28 -21.75
N VAL A 41 8.81 21.90 -20.58
CA VAL A 41 7.77 22.47 -19.73
C VAL A 41 6.90 23.44 -20.53
N LEU A 42 5.60 23.19 -20.56
CA LEU A 42 4.58 24.22 -20.80
C LEU A 42 3.61 24.20 -19.63
N ILE A 43 3.72 25.24 -18.80
CA ILE A 43 2.83 25.54 -17.70
C ILE A 43 1.54 26.10 -18.31
N ALA A 44 0.43 25.40 -18.11
CA ALA A 44 -0.91 25.94 -18.33
C ALA A 44 -1.65 25.91 -16.99
N ALA A 45 -1.67 27.06 -16.32
CA ALA A 45 -2.48 27.30 -15.13
C ALA A 45 -3.95 27.44 -15.55
N ALA A 46 -4.76 26.43 -15.24
CA ALA A 46 -6.22 26.53 -15.35
C ALA A 46 -6.79 26.72 -13.93
N ALA A 47 -7.16 27.96 -13.62
CA ALA A 47 -7.88 28.31 -12.41
C ALA A 47 -9.29 27.71 -12.45
N CYS A 48 -9.57 26.72 -11.61
CA CYS A 48 -10.94 26.25 -11.40
C CYS A 48 -11.61 27.14 -10.35
N ALA A 49 -12.64 27.88 -10.76
CA ALA A 49 -13.52 28.63 -9.87
C ALA A 49 -14.24 27.67 -8.91
N ALA A 50 -14.11 27.93 -7.60
CA ALA A 50 -14.83 27.21 -6.56
C ALA A 50 -16.28 27.68 -6.50
N VAL A 51 -17.24 26.77 -6.71
CA VAL A 51 -18.63 27.00 -6.32
C VAL A 51 -18.77 26.55 -4.87
N VAL A 52 -18.92 27.53 -3.97
CA VAL A 52 -19.23 27.34 -2.56
C VAL A 52 -20.73 27.02 -2.45
N ALA A 53 -21.06 25.76 -2.18
CA ALA A 53 -22.38 25.39 -1.64
C ALA A 53 -22.19 25.13 -0.15
N GLY A 54 -22.54 26.13 0.66
CA GLY A 54 -22.59 26.01 2.12
C GLY A 54 -23.69 25.04 2.53
N GLY A 55 -23.30 23.95 3.20
CA GLY A 55 -24.20 23.08 3.94
C GLY A 55 -23.82 23.14 5.41
N ALA A 56 -24.46 24.03 6.16
CA ALA A 56 -24.45 23.99 7.62
C ALA A 56 -25.31 22.80 8.07
N VAL A 57 -24.70 21.83 8.73
CA VAL A 57 -25.44 20.89 9.58
C VAL A 57 -24.70 20.80 10.91
N ALA A 58 -25.31 21.41 11.91
CA ALA A 58 -24.92 21.35 13.29
C ALA A 58 -25.21 19.95 13.88
N GLY A 59 -24.33 19.47 14.76
CA GLY A 59 -24.63 18.40 15.71
C GLY A 59 -23.62 17.25 15.70
N GLY A 60 -22.77 17.19 16.72
CA GLY A 60 -21.99 15.99 17.05
C GLY A 60 -20.57 16.28 17.48
N ALA A 61 -20.37 16.54 18.78
CA ALA A 61 -19.05 16.56 19.39
C ALA A 61 -18.40 15.16 19.28
N LEU A 62 -17.42 15.03 18.39
CA LEU A 62 -16.41 13.98 18.45
C LEU A 62 -15.07 14.67 18.68
N THR A 63 -14.65 14.75 19.94
CA THR A 63 -13.27 15.12 20.29
C THR A 63 -12.34 13.94 19.98
N SER A 64 -12.16 13.64 18.70
CA SER A 64 -10.96 12.96 18.24
C SER A 64 -9.96 14.05 17.92
N GLY A 65 -8.84 14.09 18.65
CA GLY A 65 -7.75 15.04 18.46
C GLY A 65 -7.37 15.16 16.99
N HIS A 66 -8.00 16.11 16.31
CA HIS A 66 -7.69 16.45 14.94
C HIS A 66 -6.44 17.30 15.04
N LYS A 67 -5.29 16.73 14.68
CA LYS A 67 -4.26 17.54 14.06
C LYS A 67 -4.95 18.20 12.87
N ASP A 68 -4.98 19.53 12.86
CA ASP A 68 -5.64 20.32 11.83
C ASP A 68 -5.36 19.70 10.47
N ARG A 69 -6.43 19.38 9.74
CA ARG A 69 -6.40 18.75 8.43
C ARG A 69 -5.71 19.68 7.44
N ARG A 70 -4.37 19.70 7.48
CA ARG A 70 -3.56 20.47 6.56
C ARG A 70 -3.77 19.85 5.19
N PRO A 71 -4.14 20.63 4.15
CA PRO A 71 -4.23 20.10 2.79
C PRO A 71 -2.91 19.40 2.48
N ALA A 72 -2.99 18.17 1.94
CA ALA A 72 -1.85 17.31 1.65
C ALA A 72 -0.77 18.12 0.94
N ALA A 73 0.20 18.62 1.72
CA ALA A 73 1.11 19.62 1.24
C ALA A 73 2.02 18.96 0.23
N THR A 74 1.92 19.40 -1.02
CA THR A 74 2.98 19.30 -2.01
C THR A 74 4.25 19.88 -1.38
N ASN A 75 5.06 19.04 -0.71
CA ASN A 75 6.50 19.19 -0.44
C ASN A 75 7.00 18.04 0.49
N GLY A 76 7.50 16.97 -0.14
CA GLY A 76 8.47 16.03 0.44
C GLY A 76 7.95 14.84 1.26
N GLY A 77 6.64 14.68 1.44
CA GLY A 77 6.04 13.50 2.08
C GLY A 77 5.73 12.37 1.09
N VAL A 78 5.85 11.12 1.55
CA VAL A 78 5.40 9.92 0.83
C VAL A 78 4.13 9.43 1.49
N ARG A 79 3.09 9.16 0.70
CA ARG A 79 1.87 8.53 1.21
C ARG A 79 2.10 7.02 1.30
N VAL A 80 1.84 6.48 2.48
CA VAL A 80 1.96 5.06 2.80
C VAL A 80 0.60 4.58 3.26
N ALA A 81 0.08 3.56 2.59
CA ALA A 81 -1.16 2.88 2.91
C ALA A 81 -0.88 1.66 3.77
N LEU A 82 -1.48 1.60 4.97
CA LEU A 82 -1.41 0.48 5.89
C LEU A 82 -2.76 -0.25 5.81
N PHE A 83 -2.78 -1.36 5.09
CA PHE A 83 -3.97 -2.18 4.94
C PHE A 83 -4.20 -3.01 6.19
N LEU A 84 -5.43 -3.00 6.67
CA LEU A 84 -5.80 -3.71 7.88
C LEU A 84 -6.26 -5.13 7.55
N CYS A 85 -6.11 -6.01 8.55
CA CYS A 85 -6.57 -7.38 8.46
C CYS A 85 -8.08 -7.47 8.21
N THR A 86 -8.45 -8.36 7.30
CA THR A 86 -9.84 -8.77 7.06
C THR A 86 -9.95 -10.28 7.07
N ARG A 87 -11.18 -10.81 7.14
CA ARG A 87 -11.46 -12.24 6.98
C ARG A 87 -10.87 -12.89 5.73
N GLN A 88 -10.59 -12.10 4.69
CA GLN A 88 -10.01 -12.60 3.44
C GLN A 88 -8.49 -12.80 3.53
N ASN A 89 -7.83 -12.17 4.51
CA ASN A 89 -6.38 -12.21 4.66
C ASN A 89 -5.95 -13.41 5.50
N ARG A 90 -5.23 -14.35 4.87
CA ARG A 90 -4.79 -15.60 5.51
C ARG A 90 -3.32 -15.62 5.91
N ASN A 91 -2.63 -14.48 5.91
CA ASN A 91 -1.27 -14.42 6.43
C ASN A 91 -1.25 -14.62 7.95
N ASP A 92 -0.07 -14.91 8.48
CA ASP A 92 0.13 -15.23 9.90
C ASP A 92 -0.32 -14.08 10.84
N ASN A 93 -0.24 -12.83 10.37
CA ASN A 93 -0.61 -11.64 11.15
C ASN A 93 -2.12 -11.44 11.29
N CYS A 94 -2.90 -11.90 10.30
CA CYS A 94 -4.34 -11.70 10.25
C CYS A 94 -5.14 -12.96 10.58
N ALA A 95 -4.60 -14.15 10.30
CA ALA A 95 -5.23 -15.45 10.58
C ALA A 95 -6.71 -15.55 10.15
N GLY A 96 -7.09 -14.89 9.05
CA GLY A 96 -8.47 -14.85 8.55
C GLY A 96 -9.46 -14.12 9.46
N ARG A 97 -8.98 -13.16 10.26
CA ARG A 97 -9.82 -12.35 11.16
C ARG A 97 -9.80 -10.89 10.76
N ASP A 98 -10.93 -10.23 10.99
CA ASP A 98 -10.99 -8.78 10.88
C ASP A 98 -10.19 -8.12 12.00
N VAL A 99 -9.63 -6.95 11.70
CA VAL A 99 -9.00 -6.11 12.70
C VAL A 99 -10.01 -5.74 13.80
N THR A 100 -9.61 -5.93 15.06
CA THR A 100 -10.45 -5.59 16.23
C THR A 100 -10.48 -4.08 16.47
N GLU A 101 -11.51 -3.57 17.16
CA GLU A 101 -11.54 -2.14 17.56
C GLU A 101 -10.36 -1.75 18.44
N ARG A 102 -9.92 -2.67 19.32
CA ARG A 102 -8.73 -2.46 20.14
C ARG A 102 -7.47 -2.30 19.29
N GLN A 103 -7.24 -3.20 18.34
CA GLN A 103 -6.10 -3.10 17.42
C GLN A 103 -6.15 -1.82 16.58
N LYS A 104 -7.34 -1.43 16.11
CA LYS A 104 -7.54 -0.15 15.40
C LYS A 104 -7.18 1.05 16.28
N ALA A 105 -7.64 1.08 17.53
CA ALA A 105 -7.32 2.14 18.47
C ALA A 105 -5.81 2.20 18.78
N ASP A 106 -5.20 1.04 19.04
CA ASP A 106 -3.76 0.94 19.33
C ASP A 106 -2.90 1.38 18.12
N LEU A 107 -3.30 1.01 16.91
CA LEU A 107 -2.65 1.46 15.67
C LEU A 107 -2.81 2.96 15.46
N ASN A 108 -4.02 3.50 15.66
CA ASN A 108 -4.27 4.93 15.53
C ASN A 108 -3.43 5.75 16.53
N ALA A 109 -3.39 5.33 17.79
CA ALA A 109 -2.56 5.96 18.82
C ALA A 109 -1.07 5.87 18.49
N SER A 110 -0.61 4.73 17.96
CA SER A 110 0.78 4.56 17.53
C SER A 110 1.14 5.50 16.37
N LEU A 111 0.27 5.60 15.35
CA LEU A 111 0.48 6.47 14.20
C LEU A 111 0.45 7.94 14.59
N ASP A 112 -0.38 8.31 15.57
CA ASP A 112 -0.47 9.70 16.04
C ASP A 112 0.74 10.13 16.88
N THR A 113 1.32 9.20 17.64
CA THR A 113 2.51 9.45 18.48
C THR A 113 3.84 9.31 17.73
N ASP A 114 3.81 8.72 16.53
CA ASP A 114 5.00 8.53 15.70
C ASP A 114 5.46 9.83 15.05
N ARG A 115 6.61 10.35 15.48
CA ARG A 115 7.17 11.61 14.98
C ARG A 115 7.51 11.61 13.48
N ARG A 116 7.61 10.42 12.86
CA ARG A 116 7.85 10.26 11.42
C ARG A 116 6.59 10.50 10.60
N VAL A 117 5.42 10.36 11.23
CA VAL A 117 4.11 10.55 10.61
C VAL A 117 3.72 12.02 10.74
N ARG A 118 3.45 12.65 9.60
CA ARG A 118 3.02 14.05 9.52
C ARG A 118 1.50 14.17 9.62
N ASP A 119 0.80 13.23 8.99
CA ASP A 119 -0.64 13.19 8.89
C ASP A 119 -1.10 11.73 8.76
N VAL A 120 -2.27 11.42 9.30
CA VAL A 120 -2.87 10.09 9.22
C VAL A 120 -4.38 10.22 9.02
N VAL A 121 -4.88 9.49 8.02
CA VAL A 121 -6.31 9.42 7.72
C VAL A 121 -6.74 7.98 7.75
N TYR A 122 -7.72 7.66 8.59
CA TYR A 122 -8.42 6.39 8.52
C TYR A 122 -9.47 6.44 7.41
N VAL A 123 -9.41 5.46 6.50
CA VAL A 123 -10.39 5.30 5.44
C VAL A 123 -11.17 4.01 5.70
N THR A 124 -12.48 4.17 5.88
CA THR A 124 -13.36 3.01 6.08
C THR A 124 -13.47 2.19 4.79
N LYS A 125 -13.98 0.97 4.91
CA LYS A 125 -14.25 0.10 3.77
C LYS A 125 -15.18 0.75 2.75
N GLU A 126 -16.23 1.42 3.22
CA GLU A 126 -17.24 2.09 2.40
C GLU A 126 -16.62 3.27 1.65
N GLN A 127 -15.86 4.12 2.35
CA GLN A 127 -15.16 5.25 1.75
C GLN A 127 -14.12 4.78 0.73
N HIS A 128 -13.40 3.70 1.04
CA HIS A 128 -12.39 3.14 0.14
C HIS A 128 -13.05 2.55 -1.11
N TRP A 129 -14.21 1.89 -0.98
CA TRP A 129 -15.02 1.42 -2.11
C TRP A 129 -15.54 2.55 -2.99
N GLU A 130 -16.04 3.64 -2.39
CA GLU A 130 -16.48 4.81 -3.14
C GLU A 130 -15.34 5.45 -3.93
N GLN A 131 -14.17 5.61 -3.30
CA GLN A 131 -12.97 6.12 -3.97
C GLN A 131 -12.50 5.19 -5.08
N PHE A 132 -12.52 3.88 -4.85
CA PHE A 132 -12.22 2.88 -5.87
C PHE A 132 -13.18 3.02 -7.06
N ARG A 133 -14.49 2.98 -6.83
CA ARG A 133 -15.49 3.19 -7.88
C ARG A 133 -15.26 4.49 -8.62
N ALA A 134 -15.05 5.60 -7.91
CA ALA A 134 -14.82 6.91 -8.51
C ALA A 134 -13.60 6.92 -9.44
N ARG A 135 -12.49 6.29 -9.04
CA ARG A 135 -11.28 6.19 -9.87
C ARG A 135 -11.49 5.37 -11.13
N PHE A 136 -12.28 4.30 -11.05
CA PHE A 136 -12.47 3.39 -12.17
C PHE A 136 -13.71 3.69 -13.04
N LYS A 137 -14.60 4.61 -12.63
CA LYS A 137 -15.81 5.04 -13.39
C LYS A 137 -15.53 5.40 -14.85
N ASN A 138 -14.39 6.03 -15.12
CA ASN A 138 -14.02 6.52 -16.47
C ASN A 138 -13.00 5.62 -17.17
N THR A 139 -12.63 4.50 -16.56
CA THR A 139 -11.74 3.52 -17.18
C THR A 139 -12.57 2.37 -17.71
N ARG A 140 -12.32 1.95 -18.95
CA ARG A 140 -12.87 0.72 -19.55
C ARG A 140 -12.20 -0.51 -18.92
N SER A 141 -12.08 -0.54 -17.59
CA SER A 141 -11.24 -1.48 -16.86
C SER A 141 -12.08 -2.68 -16.39
N PRO A 142 -11.69 -3.92 -16.74
CA PRO A 142 -12.39 -5.14 -16.34
C PRO A 142 -12.32 -5.47 -14.84
N ALA A 143 -11.64 -4.64 -14.03
CA ALA A 143 -11.52 -4.82 -12.59
C ALA A 143 -12.79 -4.45 -11.79
N LEU A 144 -13.65 -3.58 -12.32
CA LEU A 144 -14.90 -3.18 -11.66
C LEU A 144 -15.91 -4.33 -11.47
N PRO A 145 -16.20 -5.18 -12.47
CA PRO A 145 -17.18 -6.26 -12.30
C PRO A 145 -16.71 -7.43 -11.42
N THR A 146 -15.41 -7.56 -11.15
CA THR A 146 -14.83 -8.68 -10.39
C THR A 146 -14.43 -8.32 -8.96
N THR A 147 -14.37 -7.03 -8.61
CA THR A 147 -14.01 -6.57 -7.26
C THR A 147 -15.27 -6.40 -6.42
N SER A 148 -15.38 -7.17 -5.34
CA SER A 148 -16.48 -7.04 -4.39
C SER A 148 -16.20 -5.87 -3.43
N PRO A 149 -17.22 -5.14 -2.93
CA PRO A 149 -17.03 -4.20 -1.82
C PRO A 149 -16.40 -4.89 -0.60
N GLU A 150 -16.75 -6.17 -0.41
CA GLU A 150 -16.24 -7.04 0.64
C GLU A 150 -14.74 -7.32 0.56
N SER A 151 -14.14 -7.25 -0.63
CA SER A 151 -12.70 -7.49 -0.82
C SER A 151 -11.84 -6.25 -0.63
N ILE A 152 -12.44 -5.13 -0.22
CA ILE A 152 -11.70 -3.89 0.02
C ILE A 152 -11.40 -3.77 1.52
N PRO A 153 -10.13 -3.92 1.92
CA PRO A 153 -9.75 -3.72 3.31
C PRO A 153 -9.85 -2.23 3.70
N PRO A 154 -10.22 -1.93 4.96
CA PRO A 154 -10.01 -0.61 5.52
C PRO A 154 -8.52 -0.31 5.60
N VAL A 155 -8.16 0.97 5.54
CA VAL A 155 -6.77 1.39 5.38
C VAL A 155 -6.48 2.66 6.18
N PHE A 156 -5.31 2.71 6.82
CA PHE A 156 -4.76 3.98 7.30
C PHE A 156 -3.80 4.54 6.25
N ILE A 157 -4.04 5.76 5.82
CA ILE A 157 -3.17 6.49 4.90
C ILE A 157 -2.34 7.46 5.74
N ALA A 158 -1.05 7.17 5.88
CA ALA A 158 -0.10 8.00 6.60
C ALA A 158 0.79 8.78 5.62
N THR A 159 1.05 10.05 5.92
CA THR A 159 2.06 10.85 5.21
C THR A 159 3.36 10.82 6.00
N VAL A 160 4.39 10.21 5.44
CA VAL A 160 5.68 9.96 6.11
C VAL A 160 6.81 10.72 5.39
N GLY A 161 7.83 11.18 6.12
CA GLY A 161 9.02 11.76 5.51
C GLY A 161 9.76 10.77 4.60
N ARG A 162 10.26 11.21 3.43
CA ARG A 162 10.95 10.32 2.45
C ARG A 162 12.08 9.48 3.05
N ALA A 163 12.88 10.07 3.95
CA ALA A 163 14.00 9.39 4.61
C ALA A 163 13.52 8.31 5.59
N ASP A 164 12.32 8.48 6.16
CA ASP A 164 11.79 7.67 7.24
C ASP A 164 10.93 6.49 6.76
N VAL A 165 10.52 6.47 5.48
CA VAL A 165 9.61 5.46 4.93
C VAL A 165 10.07 4.03 5.21
N LYS A 166 11.36 3.74 5.03
CA LYS A 166 11.89 2.38 5.28
C LYS A 166 11.75 1.98 6.74
N ALA A 167 12.15 2.87 7.66
CA ALA A 167 12.05 2.64 9.09
C ALA A 167 10.59 2.56 9.55
N PHE A 168 9.71 3.36 8.94
CA PHE A 168 8.28 3.29 9.16
C PHE A 168 7.73 1.92 8.75
N MET A 169 7.98 1.47 7.51
CA MET A 169 7.53 0.16 7.05
C MET A 169 8.02 -0.98 7.94
N GLN A 170 9.28 -0.95 8.38
CA GLN A 170 9.83 -1.97 9.29
C GLN A 170 9.13 -2.02 10.65
N VAL A 171 8.60 -0.89 11.13
CA VAL A 171 7.90 -0.84 12.43
C VAL A 171 6.46 -1.34 12.31
N TYR A 172 5.77 -1.02 11.20
CA TYR A 172 4.34 -1.31 11.07
C TYR A 172 4.04 -2.62 10.34
N LEU A 173 4.96 -3.11 9.50
CA LEU A 173 4.82 -4.41 8.86
C LEU A 173 4.94 -5.51 9.92
N GLY A 174 3.95 -6.41 9.98
CA GLY A 174 3.89 -7.47 10.99
C GLY A 174 3.28 -7.04 12.33
N ARG A 175 2.77 -5.81 12.46
CA ARG A 175 2.01 -5.45 13.66
C ARG A 175 0.65 -6.16 13.67
N PRO A 176 0.14 -6.58 14.84
CA PRO A 176 -1.19 -7.15 14.94
C PRO A 176 -2.25 -6.23 14.34
N GLY A 177 -3.09 -6.77 13.45
CA GLY A 177 -4.13 -6.01 12.76
C GLY A 177 -3.68 -5.32 11.47
N VAL A 178 -2.39 -5.37 11.11
CA VAL A 178 -1.85 -4.89 9.84
C VAL A 178 -1.57 -6.08 8.93
N ASP A 179 -2.16 -6.04 7.73
CA ASP A 179 -1.93 -7.02 6.68
C ASP A 179 -0.66 -6.69 5.90
N THR A 180 -0.63 -5.50 5.29
CA THR A 180 0.48 -5.07 4.45
C THR A 180 0.61 -3.55 4.43
N VAL A 181 1.79 -3.07 4.05
CA VAL A 181 2.13 -1.66 3.99
C VAL A 181 2.66 -1.35 2.60
N VAL A 182 2.00 -0.42 1.89
CA VAL A 182 2.28 -0.10 0.50
C VAL A 182 2.52 1.40 0.33
N ILE A 183 3.46 1.77 -0.52
CA ILE A 183 3.70 3.16 -0.89
C ILE A 183 2.75 3.54 -2.02
N GLU A 184 1.96 4.60 -1.86
CA GLU A 184 1.09 5.10 -2.92
C GLU A 184 1.87 5.91 -3.97
N GLY A 185 1.68 5.60 -5.26
CA GLY A 185 2.17 6.40 -6.38
C GLY A 185 3.60 6.11 -6.85
N ARG A 186 3.91 4.83 -7.06
CA ARG A 186 5.16 4.41 -7.72
C ARG A 186 5.00 4.33 -9.24
#